data_AF-A0A2T0ML61-F1
#
_entry.id   AF-A0A2T0ML61-F1
#
_cell.length_a   1.000
_cell.length_b   1.000
_cell.length_c   1.000
_cell.angle_alpha   90.00
_cell.angle_beta   90.00
_cell.angle_gamma   90.00
#
_symmetry.space_group_name_H-M   'P 1'
#
loop_
_entity.id
_entity.type
_entity.pdbx_description
1 polymer ?
#
loop_
_entity_poly.entity_id
_entity_poly.type
_entity_poly.pdbx_seq_one_letter_code
_entity_poly.pdbx_strand_id
1 'polypeptide(L)'
;MRRQLQAIACLGSLAALSIPSPAAASSDRNTQQIARQDTQQACRVLALKPFVSKGRVRGTVARTGCADQARLRVRIKVSAAGPDRVVKSGSKVIGNGRITANVRCGSTPRRYYVVALDSQGRTNTSRALALACGRAASNSRSSGFASAAETAVVTLTNQARARNGCRPLTHDAKLHRAAERHSADMARNNYFSHESRDGRTFDRRIKAEGFAFRLAGENIAKGQPSAAAVVRAWLDSPGHRANIMNCSFTHIGVGHAGQGPTWTQDFAAR
;
A
#
# COMPACT_ATOMS: atom_id res chain seq x y z
N MET A 1 47.92 91.15 -31.52
CA MET A 1 46.75 90.30 -31.15
C MET A 1 47.23 88.87 -31.00
N ARG A 2 46.72 88.14 -30.00
CA ARG A 2 47.11 86.79 -29.51
C ARG A 2 48.25 86.78 -28.49
N ARG A 3 47.92 86.41 -27.24
CA ARG A 3 48.81 85.71 -26.30
C ARG A 3 48.00 84.74 -25.45
N GLN A 4 48.58 83.55 -25.26
CA GLN A 4 48.20 82.52 -24.31
C GLN A 4 48.41 82.97 -22.85
N LEU A 5 47.77 82.31 -21.89
CA LEU A 5 48.42 81.71 -20.70
C LEU A 5 47.43 80.91 -19.82
N GLN A 6 48.02 79.95 -19.10
CA GLN A 6 47.46 78.93 -18.21
C GLN A 6 47.03 79.47 -16.82
N ALA A 7 46.36 78.61 -16.02
CA ALA A 7 46.37 78.47 -14.53
C ALA A 7 44.94 78.35 -13.93
N ILE A 8 44.61 77.75 -12.78
CA ILE A 8 45.23 76.92 -11.71
C ILE A 8 44.04 76.37 -10.88
N ALA A 9 44.27 75.26 -10.19
CA ALA A 9 43.37 74.50 -9.31
C ALA A 9 42.82 75.26 -8.08
N CYS A 10 41.76 74.68 -7.46
CA CYS A 10 41.67 74.61 -5.99
C CYS A 10 40.78 73.44 -5.53
N LEU A 11 41.34 72.65 -4.60
CA LEU A 11 40.75 71.53 -3.87
C LEU A 11 39.90 72.01 -2.70
N GLY A 12 38.85 71.25 -2.36
CA GLY A 12 38.09 71.39 -1.12
C GLY A 12 37.63 70.03 -0.60
N SER A 13 38.34 69.52 0.41
CA SER A 13 38.03 68.29 1.14
C SER A 13 36.76 68.43 1.99
N LEU A 14 35.89 67.43 1.96
CA LEU A 14 34.85 67.19 2.97
C LEU A 14 34.88 65.71 3.37
N ALA A 15 35.33 65.47 4.61
CA ALA A 15 35.33 64.15 5.23
C ALA A 15 33.91 63.80 5.70
N ALA A 16 33.38 62.66 5.23
CA ALA A 16 32.15 62.09 5.75
C ALA A 16 32.47 61.05 6.84
N LEU A 17 31.98 61.31 8.05
CA LEU A 17 32.01 60.39 9.19
C LEU A 17 31.02 59.24 8.96
N SER A 18 31.53 58.01 8.87
CA SER A 18 30.72 56.80 8.78
C SER A 18 30.26 56.36 10.17
N ILE A 19 28.96 56.44 10.44
CA ILE A 19 28.31 55.79 11.59
C ILE A 19 27.65 54.50 11.08
N PRO A 20 27.97 53.32 11.61
CA PRO A 20 27.20 52.11 11.28
C PRO A 20 25.86 52.11 12.03
N SER A 21 24.75 52.02 11.28
CA SER A 21 23.40 51.79 11.81
C SER A 21 23.19 50.30 12.17
N PRO A 22 22.57 49.96 13.31
CA PRO A 22 22.22 48.59 13.65
C PRO A 22 20.76 48.32 13.27
N ALA A 23 20.49 47.80 12.08
CA ALA A 23 19.13 47.34 11.75
C ALA A 23 19.11 46.35 10.59
N ALA A 24 19.18 45.04 10.89
CA ALA A 24 18.47 43.97 10.19
C ALA A 24 18.81 42.61 10.82
N ALA A 25 18.26 42.33 12.00
CA ALA A 25 18.35 41.01 12.64
C ALA A 25 16.98 40.56 13.17
N SER A 26 15.97 40.49 12.29
CA SER A 26 14.64 39.97 12.67
C SER A 26 13.91 39.16 11.59
N SER A 27 14.45 39.05 10.38
CA SER A 27 13.88 38.22 9.29
C SER A 27 14.34 36.75 9.34
N ASP A 28 15.48 36.45 9.99
CA ASP A 28 16.08 35.11 9.91
C ASP A 28 15.49 34.07 10.87
N ARG A 29 14.93 34.47 12.01
CA ARG A 29 14.44 33.48 12.99
C ARG A 29 13.20 32.75 12.50
N ASN A 30 12.30 33.44 11.81
CA ASN A 30 11.06 32.83 11.34
C ASN A 30 11.32 31.93 10.12
N THR A 31 12.21 32.34 9.21
CA THR A 31 12.63 31.53 8.06
C THR A 31 13.48 30.32 8.49
N GLN A 32 14.33 30.47 9.50
CA GLN A 32 15.03 29.34 10.11
C GLN A 32 14.09 28.41 10.91
N GLN A 33 13.05 28.92 11.55
CA GLN A 33 12.04 28.07 12.20
C GLN A 33 11.19 27.30 11.19
N ILE A 34 10.77 27.93 10.10
CA ILE A 34 9.99 27.29 9.02
C ILE A 34 10.86 26.24 8.30
N ALA A 35 12.14 26.53 8.00
CA ALA A 35 13.08 25.55 7.42
C ALA A 35 13.47 24.42 8.40
N ARG A 36 13.51 24.69 9.71
CA ARG A 36 13.71 23.65 10.74
C ARG A 36 12.46 22.79 10.96
N GLN A 37 11.28 23.32 10.71
CA GLN A 37 10.02 22.56 10.78
C GLN A 37 9.83 21.67 9.54
N ASP A 38 10.27 22.10 8.37
CA ASP A 38 10.19 21.30 7.12
C ASP A 38 11.17 20.10 7.10
N THR A 39 12.30 20.23 7.81
CA THR A 39 13.29 19.15 7.96
C THR A 39 12.95 18.10 9.02
N GLN A 40 11.92 18.32 9.85
CA GLN A 40 11.46 17.34 10.84
C GLN A 40 10.58 16.22 10.27
N GLN A 41 10.29 16.25 8.96
CA GLN A 41 9.64 15.13 8.27
C GLN A 41 10.60 14.01 7.82
N ALA A 42 11.89 14.09 8.16
CA ALA A 42 12.97 13.37 7.49
C ALA A 42 13.25 11.92 7.94
N CYS A 43 12.93 11.43 9.14
CA CYS A 43 13.26 10.03 9.51
C CYS A 43 12.14 9.37 10.30
N ARG A 44 11.56 8.29 9.76
CA ARG A 44 10.41 7.60 10.36
C ARG A 44 10.73 6.14 10.64
N VAL A 45 10.37 5.72 11.84
CA VAL A 45 10.37 4.32 12.26
C VAL A 45 8.93 3.89 12.50
N LEU A 46 8.51 2.83 11.80
CA LEU A 46 7.12 2.39 11.77
C LEU A 46 7.03 0.92 12.16
N ALA A 47 6.18 0.60 13.13
CA ALA A 47 5.75 -0.76 13.39
C ALA A 47 4.57 -1.12 12.50
N LEU A 48 4.72 -2.19 11.70
CA LEU A 48 3.65 -2.69 10.85
C LEU A 48 2.72 -3.60 11.64
N LYS A 49 1.46 -3.69 11.20
CA LYS A 49 0.51 -4.65 11.77
C LYS A 49 1.04 -6.07 11.59
N PRO A 50 1.03 -6.92 12.64
CA PRO A 50 1.50 -8.28 12.53
C PRO A 50 0.53 -9.12 11.69
N PHE A 51 1.05 -10.14 11.01
CA PHE A 51 0.25 -11.08 10.23
C PHE A 51 0.81 -12.50 10.32
N VAL A 52 0.00 -13.50 10.01
CA VAL A 52 0.45 -14.91 9.99
C VAL A 52 0.93 -15.28 8.59
N SER A 53 2.09 -15.92 8.50
CA SER A 53 2.62 -16.48 7.26
C SER A 53 3.42 -17.74 7.56
N LYS A 54 3.11 -18.84 6.84
CA LYS A 54 3.75 -20.16 7.01
C LYS A 54 3.77 -20.63 8.48
N GLY A 55 2.62 -20.51 9.17
CA GLY A 55 2.49 -20.93 10.57
C GLY A 55 3.32 -20.11 11.57
N ARG A 56 3.62 -18.85 11.25
CA ARG A 56 4.35 -17.94 12.14
C ARG A 56 3.71 -16.56 12.13
N VAL A 57 3.59 -15.93 13.30
CA VAL A 57 3.32 -14.49 13.39
C VAL A 57 4.59 -13.76 12.96
N ARG A 58 4.45 -12.93 11.93
CA ARG A 58 5.50 -12.04 11.44
C ARG A 58 5.26 -10.64 12.00
N GLY A 59 6.28 -10.08 12.63
CA GLY A 59 6.31 -8.68 13.06
C GLY A 59 7.41 -7.94 12.34
N THR A 60 7.06 -6.88 11.62
CA THR A 60 8.00 -6.10 10.81
C THR A 60 8.01 -4.67 11.29
N VAL A 61 9.20 -4.08 11.37
CA VAL A 61 9.37 -2.64 11.55
C VAL A 61 10.17 -2.09 10.37
N ALA A 62 9.81 -0.88 9.95
CA ALA A 62 10.41 -0.19 8.82
C ALA A 62 11.10 1.09 9.29
N ARG A 63 12.22 1.43 8.67
CA ARG A 63 12.92 2.71 8.81
C ARG A 63 13.02 3.36 7.44
N THR A 64 12.60 4.60 7.32
CA THR A 64 12.52 5.32 6.03
C THR A 64 12.86 6.80 6.20
N GLY A 65 13.50 7.38 5.18
CA GLY A 65 13.93 8.77 5.13
C GLY A 65 15.23 9.08 5.88
N CYS A 66 15.78 8.14 6.65
CA CYS A 66 16.92 8.41 7.50
C CYS A 66 18.23 8.45 6.69
N ALA A 67 19.06 9.46 6.93
CA ALA A 67 20.35 9.64 6.25
C ALA A 67 21.47 8.77 6.84
N ASP A 68 21.31 8.34 8.09
CA ASP A 68 22.28 7.59 8.87
C ASP A 68 21.93 6.10 8.98
N GLN A 69 22.88 5.28 9.44
CA GLN A 69 22.60 3.92 9.89
C GLN A 69 22.41 3.88 11.40
N ALA A 70 21.36 3.20 11.85
CA ALA A 70 21.06 3.08 13.27
C ALA A 70 20.59 1.67 13.61
N ARG A 71 20.81 1.28 14.87
CA ARG A 71 20.28 0.03 15.41
C ARG A 71 18.77 0.14 15.56
N LEU A 72 18.05 -0.59 14.74
CA LEU A 72 16.60 -0.73 14.84
C LEU A 72 16.27 -2.04 15.56
N ARG A 73 15.31 -2.00 16.49
CA ARG A 73 14.82 -3.19 17.20
C ARG A 73 13.33 -3.39 16.95
N VAL A 74 12.97 -4.64 16.68
CA VAL A 74 11.59 -5.12 16.62
C VAL A 74 11.30 -5.95 17.86
N ARG A 75 10.15 -5.72 18.48
CA ARG A 75 9.58 -6.58 19.50
C ARG A 75 8.17 -7.00 19.06
N ILE A 76 7.89 -8.30 19.08
CA ILE A 76 6.53 -8.82 19.00
C ILE A 76 6.07 -9.02 20.43
N LYS A 77 4.97 -8.36 20.81
CA LYS A 77 4.36 -8.48 22.13
C LYS A 77 3.00 -9.15 22.02
N VAL A 78 2.61 -9.82 23.11
CA VAL A 78 1.24 -10.33 23.28
C VAL A 78 0.52 -9.47 24.31
N SER A 79 -0.67 -9.02 23.95
CA SER A 79 -1.60 -8.38 24.86
C SER A 79 -2.35 -9.44 25.67
N ALA A 80 -2.25 -9.34 26.99
CA ALA A 80 -2.83 -10.28 27.95
C ALA A 80 -3.33 -9.53 29.19
N ALA A 81 -4.15 -10.17 30.04
CA ALA A 81 -4.47 -9.63 31.36
C ALA A 81 -3.17 -9.62 32.21
N GLY A 82 -2.65 -8.42 32.49
CA GLY A 82 -1.35 -8.20 33.15
C GLY A 82 -0.31 -7.54 32.22
N PRO A 83 0.97 -7.48 32.64
CA PRO A 83 2.00 -6.81 31.83
C PRO A 83 2.23 -7.53 30.50
N ASP A 84 2.10 -6.79 29.41
CA ASP A 84 2.29 -7.32 28.06
C ASP A 84 3.71 -7.88 27.86
N ARG A 85 3.78 -9.17 27.56
CA ARG A 85 5.05 -9.90 27.40
C ARG A 85 5.62 -9.75 25.99
N VAL A 86 6.94 -9.55 25.90
CA VAL A 86 7.68 -9.68 24.64
C VAL A 86 7.88 -11.16 24.34
N VAL A 87 7.29 -11.64 23.24
CA VAL A 87 7.39 -13.05 22.81
C VAL A 87 8.50 -13.28 21.81
N LYS A 88 8.92 -12.24 21.09
CA LYS A 88 10.10 -12.27 20.23
C LYS A 88 10.70 -10.88 20.13
N SER A 89 12.02 -10.82 20.10
CA SER A 89 12.73 -9.60 19.72
C SER A 89 13.82 -9.90 18.70
N GLY A 90 14.20 -8.88 17.96
CA GLY A 90 15.34 -8.89 17.05
C GLY A 90 15.81 -7.46 16.83
N SER A 91 17.09 -7.29 16.48
CA SER A 91 17.63 -5.98 16.16
C SER A 91 18.67 -6.07 15.07
N LYS A 92 18.77 -5.04 14.23
CA LYS A 92 19.81 -4.94 13.21
C LYS A 92 20.16 -3.46 13.01
N VAL A 93 21.44 -3.18 12.74
CA VAL A 93 21.87 -1.86 12.26
C VAL A 93 21.49 -1.78 10.79
N ILE A 94 20.66 -0.79 10.43
CA ILE A 94 20.20 -0.58 9.06
C ILE A 94 20.19 0.92 8.73
N GLY A 95 20.37 1.28 7.47
CA GLY A 95 20.07 2.62 6.94
C GLY A 95 18.55 2.81 6.83
N ASN A 96 18.03 2.77 5.61
CA ASN A 96 16.61 2.60 5.33
C ASN A 96 16.30 1.14 5.00
N GLY A 97 15.13 0.64 5.40
CA GLY A 97 14.75 -0.74 5.16
C GLY A 97 13.85 -1.33 6.22
N ARG A 98 13.86 -2.66 6.34
CA ARG A 98 12.97 -3.41 7.24
C ARG A 98 13.73 -4.46 8.02
N ILE A 99 13.30 -4.69 9.26
CA ILE A 99 13.66 -5.87 10.04
C ILE A 99 12.39 -6.63 10.38
N THR A 100 12.45 -7.96 10.31
CA THR A 100 11.31 -8.83 10.59
C THR A 100 11.71 -9.85 11.65
N ALA A 101 10.87 -9.97 12.67
CA ALA A 101 10.91 -11.06 13.64
C ALA A 101 9.76 -12.03 13.37
N ASN A 102 9.99 -13.30 13.67
CA ASN A 102 8.97 -14.35 13.52
C ASN A 102 8.84 -15.12 14.84
N VAL A 103 7.61 -15.40 15.24
CA VAL A 103 7.28 -16.28 16.38
C VAL A 103 6.31 -17.36 15.92
N ARG A 104 6.51 -18.60 16.36
CA ARG A 104 5.51 -19.67 16.12
C ARG A 104 4.24 -19.28 16.87
N CYS A 105 3.08 -19.28 16.22
CA CYS A 105 1.84 -19.13 16.99
C CYS A 105 1.44 -20.48 17.61
N GLY A 106 0.69 -20.40 18.72
CA GLY A 106 -0.02 -21.54 19.29
C GLY A 106 -1.35 -21.79 18.60
N SER A 107 -2.01 -22.87 19.01
CA SER A 107 -3.36 -23.26 18.57
C SER A 107 -4.43 -22.26 19.00
N THR A 108 -4.29 -21.66 20.18
CA THR A 108 -5.23 -20.65 20.70
C THR A 108 -4.92 -19.26 20.14
N PRO A 109 -5.92 -18.50 19.65
CA PRO A 109 -5.75 -17.11 19.23
C PRO A 109 -5.22 -16.23 20.37
N ARG A 110 -4.20 -15.42 20.09
CA ARG A 110 -3.64 -14.42 21.02
C ARG A 110 -3.57 -13.07 20.32
N ARG A 111 -3.70 -11.97 21.06
CA ARG A 111 -3.56 -10.62 20.49
C ARG A 111 -2.09 -10.23 20.41
N TYR A 112 -1.55 -10.11 19.20
CA TYR A 112 -0.17 -9.69 18.97
C TYR A 112 -0.11 -8.24 18.49
N TYR A 113 0.94 -7.53 18.87
CA TYR A 113 1.30 -6.25 18.29
C TYR A 113 2.82 -6.13 18.16
N VAL A 114 3.27 -5.19 17.32
CA VAL A 114 4.68 -4.96 17.04
C VAL A 114 5.08 -3.63 17.64
N VAL A 115 6.22 -3.60 18.33
CA VAL A 115 6.86 -2.38 18.82
C VAL A 115 8.20 -2.23 18.10
N ALA A 116 8.37 -1.10 17.45
CA ALA A 116 9.64 -0.63 16.93
C ALA A 116 10.35 0.21 17.99
N LEU A 117 11.66 0.04 18.13
CA LEU A 117 12.50 0.90 18.95
C LEU A 117 13.67 1.39 18.09
N ASP A 118 13.87 2.70 18.05
CA ASP A 118 15.02 3.31 17.40
C ASP A 118 16.25 3.36 18.35
N SER A 119 17.38 3.86 17.83
CA SER A 119 18.62 4.03 18.60
C SER A 119 18.51 5.07 19.71
N GLN A 120 17.54 5.97 19.62
CA GLN A 120 17.25 7.01 20.62
C GLN A 120 16.24 6.51 21.68
N GLY A 121 15.83 5.24 21.60
CA GLY A 121 14.87 4.64 22.52
C GLY A 121 13.41 5.02 22.25
N ARG A 122 13.11 5.78 21.19
CA ARG A 122 11.73 6.12 20.83
C ARG A 122 11.01 4.90 20.33
N THR A 123 9.74 4.81 20.66
CA THR A 123 8.91 3.66 20.31
C THR A 123 7.81 4.01 19.33
N ASN A 124 7.54 3.11 18.40
CA ASN A 124 6.36 3.15 17.55
C ASN A 124 5.64 1.80 17.63
N THR A 125 4.33 1.82 17.85
CA THR A 125 3.55 0.61 18.14
C THR A 125 2.46 0.42 17.12
N SER A 126 2.33 -0.80 16.60
CA SER A 126 1.24 -1.15 15.69
C SER A 126 -0.04 -1.50 16.45
N ARG A 127 -1.18 -1.49 15.75
CA ARG A 127 -2.44 -1.98 16.32
C ARG A 127 -2.34 -3.47 16.67
N ALA A 128 -2.87 -3.84 17.82
CA ALA A 128 -2.97 -5.23 18.24
C ALA A 128 -4.02 -6.00 17.42
N LEU A 129 -3.66 -7.22 17.00
CA LEU A 129 -4.52 -8.11 16.21
C LEU A 129 -4.54 -9.51 16.81
N ALA A 130 -5.74 -10.11 16.90
CA ALA A 130 -5.90 -11.51 17.31
C ALA A 130 -5.41 -12.43 16.19
N LEU A 131 -4.37 -13.23 16.45
CA LEU A 131 -3.77 -14.17 15.50
C LEU A 131 -3.66 -15.55 16.14
N ALA A 132 -3.88 -16.60 15.34
CA ALA A 132 -3.70 -18.00 15.73
C ALA A 132 -2.96 -18.76 14.62
N CYS A 133 -2.24 -19.81 15.00
CA CYS A 133 -1.70 -20.79 14.07
C CYS A 133 -2.43 -22.11 14.29
N GLY A 134 -3.61 -22.25 13.70
CA GLY A 134 -4.30 -23.54 13.56
C GLY A 134 -4.03 -24.13 12.18
N ARG A 135 -4.25 -25.46 12.02
CA ARG A 135 -4.46 -26.06 10.68
C ARG A 135 -5.38 -25.12 9.91
N ALA A 136 -5.03 -24.85 8.67
CA ALA A 136 -5.93 -24.20 7.73
C ALA A 136 -7.18 -25.10 7.56
N ALA A 137 -8.11 -25.03 8.51
CA ALA A 137 -9.49 -24.84 8.13
C ALA A 137 -9.48 -23.45 7.50
N SER A 138 -9.39 -23.45 6.18
CA SER A 138 -9.69 -22.34 5.29
C SER A 138 -11.15 -21.92 5.51
N ASN A 139 -11.42 -21.37 6.69
CA ASN A 139 -12.52 -20.49 6.96
C ASN A 139 -11.91 -19.13 7.28
N SER A 140 -11.13 -18.62 6.33
CA SER A 140 -11.48 -17.28 5.87
C SER A 140 -12.97 -17.38 5.52
N ARG A 141 -13.84 -17.02 6.46
CA ARG A 141 -15.00 -16.25 6.05
C ARG A 141 -14.38 -15.05 5.36
N SER A 142 -14.15 -15.20 4.06
CA SER A 142 -14.20 -14.11 3.11
C SER A 142 -15.42 -13.33 3.55
N SER A 143 -15.17 -12.25 4.27
CA SER A 143 -16.16 -11.21 4.40
C SER A 143 -16.60 -11.00 2.97
N GLY A 144 -17.88 -11.18 2.62
CA GLY A 144 -18.34 -11.11 1.22
C GLY A 144 -18.15 -9.74 0.55
N PHE A 145 -17.23 -8.94 1.09
CA PHE A 145 -16.75 -7.64 0.72
C PHE A 145 -15.35 -7.77 0.12
N ALA A 146 -15.22 -7.22 -1.08
CA ALA A 146 -13.96 -7.01 -1.77
C ALA A 146 -12.95 -6.21 -0.91
N SER A 147 -11.68 -6.60 -0.97
CA SER A 147 -10.54 -5.80 -0.50
C SER A 147 -10.47 -4.44 -1.20
N ALA A 148 -9.65 -3.52 -0.68
CA ALA A 148 -9.44 -2.20 -1.31
C ALA A 148 -8.94 -2.31 -2.76
N ALA A 149 -8.12 -3.32 -3.05
CA ALA A 149 -7.60 -3.55 -4.40
C ALA A 149 -8.69 -4.07 -5.34
N GLU A 150 -9.48 -5.03 -4.91
CA GLU A 150 -10.62 -5.57 -5.67
C GLU A 150 -11.71 -4.50 -5.87
N THR A 151 -11.98 -3.68 -4.86
CA THR A 151 -12.88 -2.51 -4.95
C THR A 151 -12.38 -1.52 -6.01
N ALA A 152 -11.07 -1.24 -6.04
CA ALA A 152 -10.49 -0.38 -7.06
C ALA A 152 -10.63 -0.96 -8.48
N VAL A 153 -10.53 -2.28 -8.66
CA VAL A 153 -10.78 -2.94 -9.96
C VAL A 153 -12.23 -2.72 -10.40
N VAL A 154 -13.21 -2.91 -9.50
CA VAL A 154 -14.63 -2.68 -9.81
C VAL A 154 -14.85 -1.22 -10.24
N THR A 155 -14.31 -0.26 -9.49
CA THR A 155 -14.41 1.17 -9.81
C THR A 155 -13.84 1.50 -11.19
N LEU A 156 -12.61 1.05 -11.47
CA LEU A 156 -11.93 1.31 -12.75
C LEU A 156 -12.66 0.64 -13.94
N THR A 157 -13.21 -0.55 -13.71
CA THR A 157 -14.04 -1.25 -14.70
C THR A 157 -15.30 -0.46 -15.01
N ASN A 158 -15.99 0.04 -13.99
CA ASN A 158 -17.19 0.85 -14.16
C ASN A 158 -16.90 2.21 -14.82
N GLN A 159 -15.74 2.82 -14.56
CA GLN A 159 -15.30 4.01 -15.29
C GLN A 159 -15.07 3.71 -16.78
N ALA A 160 -14.47 2.57 -17.11
CA ALA A 160 -14.27 2.16 -18.50
C ALA A 160 -15.61 1.88 -19.20
N ARG A 161 -16.54 1.23 -18.51
CA ARG A 161 -17.90 0.96 -18.98
C ARG A 161 -18.70 2.23 -19.24
N ALA A 162 -18.60 3.22 -18.36
CA ALA A 162 -19.27 4.51 -18.54
C ALA A 162 -18.82 5.21 -19.84
N ARG A 163 -17.51 5.15 -20.16
CA ARG A 163 -16.99 5.66 -21.44
C ARG A 163 -17.51 4.93 -22.67
N ASN A 164 -17.97 3.69 -22.51
CA ASN A 164 -18.60 2.87 -23.55
C ASN A 164 -20.14 2.97 -23.53
N GLY A 165 -20.73 3.87 -22.73
CA GLY A 165 -22.18 4.01 -22.61
C GLY A 165 -22.89 2.88 -21.84
N CYS A 166 -22.14 1.97 -21.20
CA CYS A 166 -22.74 0.91 -20.40
C CYS A 166 -23.10 1.39 -18.99
N ARG A 167 -24.15 0.81 -18.42
CA ARG A 167 -24.48 0.96 -16.99
C ARG A 167 -23.37 0.35 -16.11
N PRO A 168 -23.14 0.92 -14.91
CA PRO A 168 -22.19 0.37 -13.95
C PRO A 168 -22.65 -1.02 -13.50
N LEU A 169 -21.69 -1.92 -13.30
CA LEU A 169 -21.88 -3.24 -12.73
C LEU A 169 -22.02 -3.11 -11.21
N THR A 170 -22.96 -3.88 -10.66
CA THR A 170 -23.15 -4.02 -9.22
C THR A 170 -22.24 -5.13 -8.69
N HIS A 171 -21.46 -4.85 -7.65
CA HIS A 171 -20.67 -5.89 -6.99
C HIS A 171 -21.60 -6.94 -6.35
N ASP A 172 -21.36 -8.22 -6.62
CA ASP A 172 -22.10 -9.33 -6.01
C ASP A 172 -21.16 -10.23 -5.19
N ALA A 173 -21.56 -10.51 -3.95
CA ALA A 173 -20.75 -11.28 -3.01
C ALA A 173 -20.56 -12.76 -3.43
N LYS A 174 -21.48 -13.35 -4.19
CA LYS A 174 -21.36 -14.72 -4.69
C LYS A 174 -20.36 -14.79 -5.84
N LEU A 175 -20.43 -13.85 -6.78
CA LEU A 175 -19.42 -13.70 -7.84
C LEU A 175 -18.03 -13.43 -7.25
N HIS A 176 -17.94 -12.55 -6.26
CA HIS A 176 -16.68 -12.27 -5.57
C HIS A 176 -16.06 -13.53 -4.96
N ARG A 177 -16.85 -14.36 -4.26
CA ARG A 177 -16.34 -15.62 -3.69
C ARG A 177 -15.87 -16.60 -4.76
N ALA A 178 -16.56 -16.69 -5.90
CA ALA A 178 -16.14 -17.53 -7.01
C ALA A 178 -14.78 -17.08 -7.56
N ALA A 179 -14.64 -15.78 -7.84
CA ALA A 179 -13.42 -15.17 -8.34
C ALA A 179 -12.25 -15.27 -7.34
N GLU A 180 -12.49 -14.97 -6.06
CA GLU A 180 -11.48 -15.06 -4.99
C GLU A 180 -10.96 -16.49 -4.84
N ARG A 181 -11.85 -17.48 -4.83
CA ARG A 181 -11.48 -18.89 -4.73
C ARG A 181 -10.66 -19.34 -5.92
N HIS A 182 -11.02 -18.91 -7.13
CA HIS A 182 -10.28 -19.25 -8.35
C HIS A 182 -8.90 -18.61 -8.40
N SER A 183 -8.80 -17.30 -8.08
CA SER A 183 -7.52 -16.61 -7.95
C SER A 183 -6.60 -17.29 -6.93
N ALA A 184 -7.16 -17.67 -5.78
CA ALA A 184 -6.40 -18.34 -4.74
C ALA A 184 -6.02 -19.78 -5.14
N ASP A 185 -6.85 -20.47 -5.92
CA ASP A 185 -6.54 -21.79 -6.47
C ASP A 185 -5.37 -21.71 -7.46
N MET A 186 -5.46 -20.85 -8.46
CA MET A 186 -4.38 -20.58 -9.42
C MET A 186 -3.07 -20.21 -8.72
N ALA A 187 -3.13 -19.32 -7.72
CA ALA A 187 -1.95 -18.88 -6.98
C ALA A 187 -1.33 -19.99 -6.12
N ARG A 188 -2.15 -20.77 -5.39
CA ARG A 188 -1.65 -21.87 -4.53
C ARG A 188 -1.05 -23.01 -5.33
N ASN A 189 -1.69 -23.32 -6.46
CA ASN A 189 -1.37 -24.49 -7.25
C ASN A 189 -0.51 -24.16 -8.48
N ASN A 190 -0.01 -22.93 -8.58
CA ASN A 190 0.90 -22.47 -9.64
C ASN A 190 0.43 -22.85 -11.06
N TYR A 191 -0.82 -22.55 -11.39
CA TYR A 191 -1.35 -22.69 -12.75
C TYR A 191 -2.07 -21.39 -13.17
N PHE A 192 -2.43 -21.29 -14.44
CA PHE A 192 -3.15 -20.14 -14.98
C PHE A 192 -4.10 -20.61 -16.09
N SER A 193 -5.39 -20.73 -15.76
CA SER A 193 -6.42 -21.24 -16.66
C SER A 193 -7.80 -20.74 -16.23
N HIS A 194 -8.73 -20.64 -17.18
CA HIS A 194 -10.15 -20.43 -16.90
C HIS A 194 -10.80 -21.65 -16.25
N GLU A 195 -10.23 -22.83 -16.45
CA GLU A 195 -10.68 -24.07 -15.85
C GLU A 195 -9.91 -24.34 -14.56
N SER A 196 -10.64 -24.69 -13.50
CA SER A 196 -10.03 -25.07 -12.22
C SER A 196 -9.38 -26.43 -12.33
N ARG A 197 -8.43 -26.73 -11.42
CA ARG A 197 -7.74 -28.03 -11.42
C ARG A 197 -8.65 -29.24 -11.22
N ASP A 198 -9.82 -29.03 -10.64
CA ASP A 198 -10.86 -30.05 -10.48
C ASP A 198 -11.82 -30.14 -11.69
N GLY A 199 -11.48 -29.50 -12.82
CA GLY A 199 -12.27 -29.53 -14.06
C GLY A 199 -13.50 -28.64 -14.06
N ARG A 200 -13.67 -27.76 -13.05
CA ARG A 200 -14.77 -26.79 -13.07
C ARG A 200 -14.44 -25.59 -13.94
N THR A 201 -15.31 -25.30 -14.89
CA THR A 201 -15.38 -24.03 -15.63
C THR A 201 -15.86 -22.87 -14.74
N PHE A 202 -15.63 -21.63 -15.16
CA PHE A 202 -16.04 -20.43 -14.39
C PHE A 202 -17.54 -20.39 -14.09
N ASP A 203 -18.37 -20.79 -15.06
CA ASP A 203 -19.83 -20.81 -14.92
C ASP A 203 -20.27 -21.82 -13.84
N ARG A 204 -19.59 -22.98 -13.74
CA ARG A 204 -19.78 -23.97 -12.68
C ARG A 204 -19.31 -23.46 -11.32
N ARG A 205 -18.20 -22.71 -11.26
CA ARG A 205 -17.74 -22.04 -10.02
C ARG A 205 -18.76 -21.03 -9.52
N ILE A 206 -19.29 -20.19 -10.40
CA ILE A 206 -20.31 -19.18 -10.07
C ILE A 206 -21.60 -19.86 -9.57
N LYS A 207 -22.07 -20.92 -10.25
CA LYS A 207 -23.25 -21.70 -9.81
C LYS A 207 -23.05 -22.32 -8.43
N ALA A 208 -21.84 -22.83 -8.14
CA ALA A 208 -21.52 -23.42 -6.84
C ALA A 208 -21.58 -22.41 -5.67
N GLU A 209 -21.40 -21.12 -5.93
CA GLU A 209 -21.60 -20.05 -4.94
C GLU A 209 -23.08 -19.61 -4.82
N GLY A 210 -23.96 -20.23 -5.60
CA GLY A 210 -25.41 -20.01 -5.59
C GLY A 210 -25.87 -18.78 -6.37
N PHE A 211 -25.10 -18.28 -7.33
CA PHE A 211 -25.54 -17.21 -8.22
C PHE A 211 -26.21 -17.81 -9.46
N ALA A 212 -27.50 -17.55 -9.64
CA ALA A 212 -28.21 -17.90 -10.87
C ALA A 212 -28.00 -16.81 -11.93
N PHE A 213 -27.69 -17.21 -13.16
CA PHE A 213 -27.44 -16.30 -14.28
C PHE A 213 -27.92 -16.91 -15.60
N ARG A 214 -28.18 -16.05 -16.59
CA ARG A 214 -28.42 -16.41 -17.99
C ARG A 214 -27.20 -16.13 -18.87
N LEU A 215 -26.33 -15.22 -18.44
CA LEU A 215 -25.10 -14.84 -19.11
C LEU A 215 -24.00 -14.69 -18.07
N ALA A 216 -22.81 -15.23 -18.35
CA ALA A 216 -21.62 -15.06 -17.52
C ALA A 216 -20.37 -14.94 -18.38
N GLY A 217 -19.33 -14.31 -17.84
CA GLY A 217 -18.00 -14.20 -18.47
C GLY A 217 -16.92 -14.07 -17.40
N GLU A 218 -15.68 -14.37 -17.78
CA GLU A 218 -14.52 -14.30 -16.88
C GLU A 218 -13.33 -13.66 -17.57
N ASN A 219 -12.64 -12.77 -16.85
CA ASN A 219 -11.30 -12.31 -17.17
C ASN A 219 -10.33 -12.81 -16.09
N ILE A 220 -9.15 -13.29 -16.50
CA ILE A 220 -8.07 -13.66 -15.57
C ILE A 220 -6.77 -12.94 -15.94
N ALA A 221 -5.92 -12.68 -14.95
CA ALA A 221 -4.60 -12.09 -15.17
C ALA A 221 -3.59 -12.53 -14.10
N LYS A 222 -2.31 -12.51 -14.43
CA LYS A 222 -1.22 -12.88 -13.51
C LYS A 222 -0.03 -11.94 -13.69
N GLY A 223 0.48 -11.41 -12.58
CA GLY A 223 1.70 -10.60 -12.51
C GLY A 223 1.48 -9.09 -12.43
N GLN A 224 0.26 -8.59 -12.62
CA GLN A 224 -0.03 -7.15 -12.58
C GLN A 224 -0.07 -6.63 -11.13
N PRO A 225 0.82 -5.69 -10.74
CA PRO A 225 1.06 -5.34 -9.34
C PRO A 225 -0.04 -4.49 -8.69
N SER A 226 -1.03 -4.03 -9.47
CA SER A 226 -2.06 -3.11 -8.99
C SER A 226 -3.38 -3.25 -9.77
N ALA A 227 -4.46 -2.74 -9.18
CA ALA A 227 -5.77 -2.65 -9.81
C ALA A 227 -5.73 -1.89 -11.15
N ALA A 228 -4.99 -0.77 -11.21
CA ALA A 228 -4.85 0.01 -12.43
C ALA A 228 -4.07 -0.76 -13.52
N ALA A 229 -3.02 -1.49 -13.13
CA ALA A 229 -2.24 -2.30 -14.07
C ALA A 229 -3.07 -3.45 -14.65
N VAL A 230 -3.86 -4.15 -13.83
CA VAL A 230 -4.67 -5.28 -14.30
C VAL A 230 -5.84 -4.84 -15.17
N VAL A 231 -6.56 -3.78 -14.80
CA VAL A 231 -7.66 -3.27 -15.63
C VAL A 231 -7.14 -2.76 -16.97
N ARG A 232 -5.99 -2.07 -16.99
CA ARG A 232 -5.35 -1.68 -18.25
C ARG A 232 -5.00 -2.91 -19.10
N ALA A 233 -4.38 -3.93 -18.52
CA ALA A 233 -4.03 -5.15 -19.26
C ALA A 233 -5.26 -5.86 -19.87
N TRP A 234 -6.37 -5.94 -19.14
CA TRP A 234 -7.62 -6.47 -19.71
C TRP A 234 -8.21 -5.58 -20.79
N LEU A 235 -8.16 -4.25 -20.62
CA LEU A 235 -8.59 -3.34 -21.66
C LEU A 235 -7.70 -3.46 -22.90
N ASP A 236 -6.39 -3.64 -22.79
CA ASP A 236 -5.51 -3.73 -23.98
C ASP A 236 -5.65 -5.07 -24.74
N SER A 237 -6.34 -6.05 -24.16
CA SER A 237 -6.62 -7.35 -24.77
C SER A 237 -8.04 -7.40 -25.37
N PRO A 238 -8.20 -7.63 -26.69
CA PRO A 238 -9.52 -7.61 -27.33
C PRO A 238 -10.57 -8.54 -26.68
N GLY A 239 -10.20 -9.77 -26.35
CA GLY A 239 -11.10 -10.74 -25.71
C GLY A 239 -11.54 -10.30 -24.30
N HIS A 240 -10.60 -9.84 -23.48
CA HIS A 240 -10.92 -9.38 -22.13
C HIS A 240 -11.68 -8.04 -22.14
N ARG A 241 -11.35 -7.14 -23.08
CA ARG A 241 -12.08 -5.88 -23.30
C ARG A 241 -13.52 -6.16 -23.69
N ALA A 242 -13.77 -7.14 -24.55
CA ALA A 242 -15.14 -7.50 -24.95
C ALA A 242 -16.02 -7.86 -23.74
N ASN A 243 -15.48 -8.57 -22.75
CA ASN A 243 -16.20 -8.84 -21.49
C ASN A 243 -16.50 -7.56 -20.71
N ILE A 244 -15.52 -6.66 -20.54
CA ILE A 244 -15.71 -5.38 -19.82
C ILE A 244 -16.77 -4.52 -20.51
N MET A 245 -16.76 -4.45 -21.84
CA MET A 245 -17.63 -3.57 -22.64
C MET A 245 -18.99 -4.18 -22.97
N ASN A 246 -19.24 -5.44 -22.60
CA ASN A 246 -20.55 -6.05 -22.81
C ASN A 246 -21.57 -5.43 -21.85
N CYS A 247 -22.41 -4.53 -22.37
CA CYS A 247 -23.40 -3.81 -21.57
C CYS A 247 -24.52 -4.71 -21.01
N SER A 248 -24.67 -5.95 -21.49
CA SER A 248 -25.65 -6.91 -20.98
C SER A 248 -25.29 -7.46 -19.59
N PHE A 249 -24.01 -7.40 -19.19
CA PHE A 249 -23.63 -7.72 -17.82
C PHE A 249 -24.14 -6.67 -16.84
N THR A 250 -24.63 -7.14 -15.70
CA THR A 250 -25.20 -6.29 -14.64
C THR A 250 -24.49 -6.45 -13.29
N HIS A 251 -23.78 -7.56 -13.09
CA HIS A 251 -23.09 -7.88 -11.85
C HIS A 251 -21.62 -8.21 -12.09
N ILE A 252 -20.79 -7.98 -11.06
CA ILE A 252 -19.36 -8.26 -11.08
C ILE A 252 -18.89 -8.83 -9.75
N GLY A 253 -17.93 -9.75 -9.80
CA GLY A 253 -17.11 -10.17 -8.67
C GLY A 253 -15.63 -10.12 -9.04
N VAL A 254 -14.77 -9.70 -8.10
CA VAL A 254 -13.32 -9.62 -8.35
C VAL A 254 -12.58 -10.33 -7.23
N GLY A 255 -11.65 -11.21 -7.59
CA GLY A 255 -10.75 -11.91 -6.68
C GLY A 255 -9.29 -11.57 -6.94
N HIS A 256 -8.47 -11.53 -5.88
CA HIS A 256 -7.04 -11.30 -5.96
C HIS A 256 -6.25 -12.14 -4.94
N ALA A 257 -5.22 -12.87 -5.39
CA ALA A 257 -4.38 -13.68 -4.50
C ALA A 257 -2.91 -13.79 -4.94
N GLY A 258 -2.02 -14.03 -3.96
CA GLY A 258 -0.60 -14.37 -4.19
C GLY A 258 0.38 -13.18 -4.21
N GLN A 259 1.68 -13.48 -4.25
CA GLN A 259 2.77 -12.47 -4.35
C GLN A 259 3.11 -12.11 -5.81
N GLY A 260 2.97 -13.07 -6.73
CA GLY A 260 2.78 -12.79 -8.16
C GLY A 260 1.27 -12.68 -8.36
N PRO A 261 0.70 -11.47 -8.25
CA PRO A 261 -0.72 -11.30 -8.03
C PRO A 261 -1.52 -11.93 -9.17
N THR A 262 -2.41 -12.85 -8.80
CA THR A 262 -3.33 -13.53 -9.70
C THR A 262 -4.71 -12.94 -9.48
N TRP A 263 -5.36 -12.56 -10.57
CA TRP A 263 -6.63 -11.83 -10.58
C TRP A 263 -7.68 -12.61 -11.34
N THR A 264 -8.91 -12.55 -10.85
CA THR A 264 -10.10 -13.05 -11.53
C THR A 264 -11.18 -11.97 -11.47
N GLN A 265 -11.86 -11.74 -12.58
CA GLN A 265 -12.98 -10.83 -12.70
C GLN A 265 -14.13 -11.59 -13.38
N ASP A 266 -15.14 -11.91 -12.59
CA ASP A 266 -16.34 -12.62 -13.03
C ASP A 266 -17.47 -11.61 -13.29
N PHE A 267 -18.15 -11.78 -14.42
CA PHE A 267 -19.30 -10.99 -14.82
C PHE A 267 -20.53 -11.89 -14.91
N ALA A 268 -21.72 -11.35 -14.57
CA ALA A 268 -22.95 -12.08 -14.79
C ALA A 268 -24.18 -11.17 -15.00
N ALA A 269 -25.24 -11.76 -15.56
CA ALA A 269 -26.58 -11.19 -15.62
C ALA A 269 -27.65 -12.26 -15.35
N ARG A 270 -28.73 -11.86 -14.68
CA ARG A 270 -29.89 -12.72 -14.37
C ARG A 270 -30.89 -12.73 -15.53
#